data_AF-A0AAE2PU95-F1
#
_entry.id   AF-A0AAE2PU95-F1
#
_cell.length_a   1.000
_cell.length_b   1.000
_cell.length_c   1.000
_cell.angle_alpha   90.00
_cell.angle_beta   90.00
_cell.angle_gamma   90.00
#
_symmetry.space_group_name_H-M   'P 1'
#
loop_
_entity.id
_entity.type
_entity.pdbx_description
1 polymer ?
#
loop_
_entity_poly.entity_id
_entity_poly.type
_entity_poly.pdbx_seq_one_letter_code
_entity_poly.pdbx_strand_id
1 'polypeptide(L)'
;MGNKDWVSYLEWVADGGQTLPKSTTEEAAMEERRWRDLELQGVAWLRERHRDQTDLGGDTTLTAEQYGELLMYMQQLRDWPQSDSFPDAGERPVPPVWIKDQVQ
;
A
#
# COMPACT_ATOMS: atom_id res chain seq x y z
N MET A 1 -21.18 24.63 37.23
CA MET A 1 -22.10 23.98 36.28
C MET A 1 -21.28 22.92 35.53
N GLY A 2 -21.13 21.74 36.12
CA GLY A 2 -20.20 20.71 35.67
C GLY A 2 -20.95 19.44 35.27
N ASN A 3 -20.66 18.98 34.06
CA ASN A 3 -20.72 17.60 33.59
C ASN A 3 -22.07 16.89 33.68
N LYS A 4 -23.05 17.38 32.91
CA LYS A 4 -24.26 16.60 32.56
C LYS A 4 -24.02 15.59 31.42
N ASP A 5 -22.78 15.45 30.97
CA ASP A 5 -22.45 14.65 29.78
C ASP A 5 -21.71 13.34 30.04
N TRP A 6 -21.29 13.05 31.29
CA TRP A 6 -20.58 11.79 31.53
C TRP A 6 -21.51 10.60 31.71
N VAL A 7 -22.66 10.80 32.38
CA VAL A 7 -23.65 9.74 32.61
C VAL A 7 -24.35 9.37 31.30
N SER A 8 -24.76 10.36 30.51
CA SER A 8 -25.36 10.16 29.18
C SER A 8 -24.41 9.47 28.21
N TYR A 9 -23.11 9.80 28.27
CA TYR A 9 -22.09 9.14 27.46
C TYR A 9 -21.91 7.67 27.85
N LEU A 10 -21.91 7.36 29.16
CA LEU A 10 -21.81 5.99 29.64
C LEU A 10 -23.07 5.16 29.35
N GLU A 11 -24.25 5.76 29.42
CA GLU A 11 -25.52 5.11 29.01
C GLU A 11 -25.54 4.86 27.50
N TRP A 12 -25.09 5.83 26.70
CA TRP A 12 -24.94 5.66 25.25
C TRP A 12 -23.95 4.55 24.91
N VAL A 13 -22.79 4.48 25.58
CA VAL A 13 -21.83 3.37 25.43
C VAL A 13 -22.43 2.03 25.85
N ALA A 14 -23.16 2.00 26.98
CA ALA A 14 -23.78 0.80 27.50
C ALA A 14 -24.91 0.26 26.60
N ASP A 15 -25.56 1.14 25.84
CA ASP A 15 -26.57 0.82 24.82
C ASP A 15 -25.95 0.50 23.44
N GLY A 16 -24.62 0.39 23.36
CA GLY A 16 -23.88 0.01 22.13
C GLY A 16 -23.27 1.18 21.36
N GLY A 17 -23.27 2.38 21.93
CA GLY A 17 -22.65 3.58 21.39
C GLY A 17 -21.13 3.48 21.31
N GLN A 18 -20.58 3.73 20.12
CA GLN A 18 -19.16 3.53 19.85
C GLN A 18 -18.36 4.82 20.03
N THR A 19 -17.49 4.90 21.05
CA THR A 19 -16.89 6.15 21.54
C THR A 19 -15.47 6.48 21.08
N LEU A 20 -14.92 5.75 20.13
CA LEU A 20 -13.65 6.10 19.51
C LEU A 20 -13.88 6.19 18.01
N PRO A 21 -13.28 7.17 17.30
CA PRO A 21 -13.21 7.08 15.86
C PRO A 21 -12.38 5.82 15.56
N LYS A 22 -13.06 4.70 15.26
CA LYS A 22 -12.48 3.75 14.31
C LYS A 22 -12.04 4.64 13.16
N SER A 23 -10.76 4.60 12.78
CA SER A 23 -10.32 5.29 11.57
C SER A 23 -11.38 4.99 10.53
N THR A 24 -12.02 6.03 10.03
CA THR A 24 -13.14 5.85 9.13
C THR A 24 -12.62 5.03 7.95
N THR A 25 -13.45 4.18 7.34
CA THR A 25 -13.01 3.35 6.21
C THR A 25 -12.29 4.17 5.12
N GLU A 26 -12.61 5.46 4.99
CA GLU A 26 -11.90 6.40 4.11
C GLU A 26 -10.50 6.79 4.59
N GLU A 27 -10.27 6.99 5.90
CA GLU A 27 -8.92 7.26 6.43
C GLU A 27 -7.98 6.08 6.19
N ALA A 28 -8.44 4.85 6.43
CA ALA A 28 -7.69 3.64 6.11
C ALA A 28 -7.43 3.53 4.60
N ALA A 29 -8.44 3.81 3.77
CA ALA A 29 -8.27 3.86 2.31
C ALA A 29 -7.25 4.91 1.86
N MET A 30 -7.22 6.08 2.48
CA MET A 30 -6.24 7.13 2.18
C MET A 30 -4.82 6.69 2.54
N GLU A 31 -4.64 6.07 3.71
CA GLU A 31 -3.36 5.50 4.15
C GLU A 31 -2.87 4.43 3.16
N GLU A 32 -3.74 3.52 2.72
CA GLU A 32 -3.38 2.47 1.76
C GLU A 32 -3.06 3.02 0.36
N ARG A 33 -3.79 4.03 -0.13
CA ARG A 33 -3.47 4.69 -1.41
C ARG A 33 -2.11 5.36 -1.35
N ARG A 34 -1.77 5.98 -0.21
CA ARG A 34 -0.46 6.61 0.04
C ARG A 34 0.64 5.55 0.15
N TRP A 35 0.41 4.44 0.84
CA TRP A 35 1.36 3.32 0.88
C TRP A 35 1.65 2.80 -0.52
N ARG A 36 0.61 2.61 -1.33
CA ARG A 36 0.75 2.16 -2.72
C ARG A 36 1.52 3.16 -3.61
N ASP A 37 1.35 4.47 -3.42
CA ASP A 37 2.23 5.47 -4.05
C ASP A 37 3.68 5.30 -3.61
N LEU A 38 3.87 5.09 -2.31
CA LEU A 38 5.11 4.69 -1.61
C LEU A 38 5.91 3.66 -2.41
N GLU A 39 5.30 2.49 -2.49
CA GLU A 39 5.86 1.30 -3.11
C GLU A 39 6.12 1.49 -4.61
N LEU A 40 5.16 2.07 -5.35
CA LEU A 40 5.33 2.31 -6.78
C LEU A 40 6.51 3.23 -7.07
N GLN A 41 6.68 4.30 -6.28
CA GLN A 41 7.83 5.20 -6.40
C GLN A 41 9.13 4.47 -6.04
N GLY A 42 9.12 3.67 -4.97
CA GLY A 42 10.29 2.91 -4.50
C GLY A 42 10.86 1.92 -5.52
N VAL A 43 10.04 1.40 -6.43
CA VAL A 43 10.47 0.43 -7.46
C VAL A 43 10.50 0.99 -8.89
N ALA A 44 10.08 2.24 -9.11
CA ALA A 44 10.03 2.84 -10.45
C ALA A 44 11.41 2.90 -11.13
N TRP A 45 12.46 3.23 -10.36
CA TRP A 45 13.83 3.36 -10.85
C TRP A 45 14.38 2.03 -11.43
N LEU A 46 13.94 0.88 -10.91
CA LEU A 46 14.35 -0.44 -11.42
C LEU A 46 13.88 -0.65 -12.86
N ARG A 47 12.65 -0.22 -13.15
CA ARG A 47 12.06 -0.30 -14.49
C ARG A 47 12.78 0.64 -15.45
N GLU A 48 13.07 1.87 -15.01
CA GLU A 48 13.80 2.85 -15.81
C GLU A 48 15.19 2.34 -16.15
N ARG A 49 15.98 1.92 -15.15
CA ARG A 49 17.32 1.36 -15.37
C ARG A 49 17.31 0.17 -16.33
N HIS A 50 16.36 -0.75 -16.20
CA HIS A 50 16.27 -1.91 -17.09
C HIS A 50 15.99 -1.50 -18.54
N ARG A 51 15.13 -0.49 -18.74
CA ARG A 51 14.85 0.06 -20.08
C ARG A 51 16.08 0.73 -20.67
N ASP A 52 16.76 1.56 -19.90
CA ASP A 52 17.98 2.23 -20.33
C ASP A 52 19.06 1.21 -20.74
N GLN A 53 19.25 0.16 -19.95
CA GLN A 53 20.19 -0.93 -20.26
C GLN A 53 19.82 -1.67 -21.55
N THR A 54 18.53 -1.94 -21.75
CA THR A 54 18.01 -2.58 -22.96
C THR A 54 18.22 -1.71 -24.19
N ASP A 55 17.92 -0.41 -24.10
CA ASP A 55 18.05 0.55 -25.19
C ASP A 55 19.52 0.78 -25.56
N LEU A 56 20.43 0.72 -24.58
CA LEU A 56 21.88 0.74 -24.80
C LEU A 56 22.43 -0.56 -25.42
N GLY A 57 21.63 -1.63 -25.46
CA GLY A 57 22.02 -2.94 -26.01
C GLY A 57 23.08 -3.68 -25.18
N GLY A 58 23.22 -3.33 -23.90
CA GLY A 58 24.15 -3.96 -22.97
C GLY A 58 23.52 -5.08 -22.14
N ASP A 59 24.32 -5.69 -21.28
CA ASP A 59 23.81 -6.64 -20.28
C ASP A 59 22.92 -5.90 -19.26
N THR A 60 21.79 -6.53 -18.93
CA THR A 60 20.85 -6.01 -17.94
C THR A 60 21.20 -6.51 -16.54
N THR A 61 21.00 -5.66 -15.53
CA THR A 61 21.22 -6.05 -14.11
C THR A 61 20.13 -7.00 -13.62
N LEU A 62 18.91 -6.86 -14.13
CA LEU A 62 17.80 -7.76 -13.84
C LEU A 62 17.67 -8.79 -14.95
N THR A 63 17.42 -10.05 -14.59
CA THR A 63 17.04 -11.07 -15.58
C THR A 63 15.68 -10.74 -16.19
N ALA A 64 15.36 -11.33 -17.35
CA ALA A 64 14.05 -11.19 -17.97
C ALA A 64 12.90 -11.65 -17.04
N GLU A 65 13.13 -12.69 -16.25
CA GLU A 65 12.19 -13.19 -15.25
C GLU A 65 11.97 -12.18 -14.12
N GLN A 66 13.04 -11.65 -13.53
CA GLN A 66 12.96 -10.61 -12.50
C GLN A 66 12.27 -9.35 -13.02
N TYR A 67 12.57 -8.94 -14.25
CA TYR A 67 11.89 -7.80 -14.85
C TYR A 67 10.38 -8.07 -15.06
N GLY A 68 10.01 -9.28 -15.48
CA GLY A 68 8.61 -9.70 -15.56
C GLY A 68 7.90 -9.66 -14.20
N GLU A 69 8.53 -10.21 -13.15
CA GLU A 69 8.01 -10.16 -11.78
C GLU A 69 7.85 -8.73 -11.28
N LEU A 70 8.79 -7.83 -11.58
CA LEU A 70 8.70 -6.41 -11.24
C LEU A 70 7.47 -5.78 -11.89
N LEU A 71 7.27 -6.00 -13.20
CA LEU A 71 6.12 -5.44 -13.91
C LEU A 71 4.80 -5.97 -13.35
N MET A 72 4.74 -7.25 -13.00
CA MET A 72 3.56 -7.87 -12.39
C MET A 72 3.31 -7.33 -10.98
N TYR A 73 4.34 -7.13 -10.16
CA TYR A 73 4.21 -6.50 -8.84
C TYR A 73 3.72 -5.05 -8.96
N MET A 74 4.29 -4.25 -9.87
CA MET A 74 3.81 -2.89 -10.13
C MET A 74 2.36 -2.85 -10.61
N GLN A 75 1.92 -3.85 -11.37
CA GLN A 75 0.52 -3.96 -11.81
C GLN A 75 -0.40 -4.27 -10.62
N GLN A 76 -0.05 -5.24 -9.78
CA GLN A 76 -0.81 -5.57 -8.57
C GLN A 76 -0.93 -4.35 -7.64
N LEU A 77 0.12 -3.53 -7.50
CA LEU A 77 0.04 -2.27 -6.77
C LEU A 77 -0.96 -1.29 -7.40
N ARG A 78 -1.00 -1.16 -8.74
CA ARG A 78 -1.98 -0.29 -9.40
C ARG A 78 -3.42 -0.78 -9.23
N ASP A 79 -3.61 -2.09 -9.21
CA ASP A 79 -4.92 -2.72 -9.07
C ASP A 79 -5.38 -2.79 -7.61
N TRP A 80 -4.48 -2.60 -6.63
CA TRP A 80 -4.77 -2.70 -5.20
C TRP A 80 -5.97 -1.85 -4.74
N PRO A 81 -6.12 -0.56 -5.10
CA PRO A 81 -7.29 0.23 -4.72
C PRO A 81 -8.60 -0.19 -5.37
N GLN A 82 -8.57 -1.15 -6.31
CA GLN A 82 -9.74 -1.72 -6.98
C GLN A 82 -10.03 -3.16 -6.52
N SER A 83 -9.19 -3.72 -5.65
CA SER A 83 -9.39 -5.06 -5.08
C SER A 83 -10.56 -5.06 -4.10
N ASP A 84 -11.31 -6.17 -4.07
CA ASP A 84 -12.37 -6.39 -3.09
C ASP A 84 -11.83 -6.42 -1.64
N SER A 85 -10.55 -6.75 -1.46
CA SER A 85 -9.88 -6.77 -0.16
C SER A 85 -9.41 -5.40 0.31
N PHE A 86 -9.53 -4.35 -0.49
CA PHE A 86 -9.11 -3.00 -0.10
C PHE A 86 -10.05 -2.41 0.98
N PRO A 87 -9.56 -1.75 2.05
CA PRO A 87 -8.17 -1.33 2.34
C PRO A 87 -7.43 -2.24 3.35
N ASP A 88 -7.64 -3.55 3.35
CA ASP A 88 -6.99 -4.45 4.30
C ASP A 88 -5.47 -4.53 4.07
N ALA A 89 -4.68 -4.02 5.02
CA ALA A 89 -3.22 -4.06 4.97
C ALA A 89 -2.65 -5.49 4.92
N GLY A 90 -3.39 -6.50 5.39
CA GLY A 90 -2.99 -7.91 5.32
C GLY A 90 -3.04 -8.51 3.91
N GLU A 91 -3.79 -7.88 3.02
CA GLU A 91 -4.03 -8.34 1.64
C GLU A 91 -3.23 -7.52 0.60
N ARG A 92 -2.26 -6.73 1.09
CA ARG A 92 -1.35 -5.94 0.24
C ARG A 92 -0.57 -6.85 -0.72
N PRO A 93 -0.32 -6.40 -1.96
CA PRO A 93 0.63 -7.05 -2.84
C PRO A 93 1.99 -7.22 -2.17
N VAL A 94 2.57 -8.42 -2.26
CA VAL A 94 3.87 -8.73 -1.66
C VAL A 94 4.98 -8.51 -2.70
N PRO A 95 6.04 -7.75 -2.37
CA PRO A 95 7.15 -7.54 -3.29
C PRO A 95 7.95 -8.83 -3.52
N PRO A 96 8.42 -9.09 -4.76
CA PRO A 96 9.40 -10.13 -5.03
C PRO A 96 10.64 -10.00 -4.13
N VAL A 97 11.12 -11.13 -3.59
CA VAL A 97 12.14 -11.16 -2.54
C VAL A 97 13.47 -10.51 -2.93
N TRP A 98 13.80 -10.51 -4.22
CA TRP A 98 15.06 -9.97 -4.76
C TRP A 98 15.07 -8.44 -4.84
N ILE A 99 13.90 -7.77 -4.75
CA ILE A 99 13.82 -6.30 -4.82
C ILE A 99 14.62 -5.66 -3.68
N LYS A 100 14.58 -6.26 -2.48
CA LYS A 100 15.32 -5.75 -1.31
C LYS A 100 16.84 -5.78 -1.48
N ASP A 101 17.33 -6.61 -2.40
CA ASP A 101 18.76 -6.77 -2.68
C ASP A 101 19.23 -5.76 -3.75
N GLN A 102 18.31 -4.98 -4.33
CA GLN A 102 18.63 -3.95 -5.31
C GLN A 102 19.09 -2.66 -4.63
N VAL A 103 20.17 -2.08 -5.15
CA VAL A 103 20.71 -0.79 -4.73
C VAL A 103 20.59 0.23 -5.85
N GLN A 104 20.13 1.43 -5.49
CA GLN A 104 20.02 2.58 -6.40
C GLN A 104 21.39 3.20 -6.68
#